data_AF-A0A967TKX0-F1
#
_entry.id   AF-A0A967TKX0-F1
#
_cell.length_a   1.000
_cell.length_b   1.000
_cell.length_c   1.000
_cell.angle_alpha   90.00
_cell.angle_beta   90.00
_cell.angle_gamma   90.00
#
_symmetry.space_group_name_H-M   'P 1'
#
loop_
_entity.id
_entity.type
_entity.pdbx_description
1 polymer ?
#
loop_
_entity_poly.entity_id
_entity_poly.type
_entity_poly.pdbx_seq_one_letter_code
_entity_poly.pdbx_strand_id
1 'polypeptide(L)'
;MTDLVGLRGGLSGVPFDVNVEADGVDYDLDLPSPRILLVADFYPTGPLRLSGGLMVSTEDFRMDAKLIEPVEIGNNTYTPDEVGTLTGTVAVRNASPYVGIGVGNPTAKRVGFFFEAGAAFHDNPEVSAQADGPVSTDPGFQADLDAEVRDIQDDVENLVVYPVLSLGVSVRVGG
;
A
#
# COMPACT_ATOMS: atom_id res chain seq x y z
N MET A 1 6.86 5.45 37.72
CA MET A 1 6.15 6.49 36.97
C MET A 1 5.76 5.87 35.64
N THR A 2 4.48 5.93 35.26
CA THR A 2 4.05 5.51 33.93
C THR A 2 4.40 6.64 32.99
N ASP A 3 5.30 6.42 32.04
CA ASP A 3 5.61 7.45 31.05
C ASP A 3 4.35 7.75 30.25
N LEU A 4 3.92 9.01 30.32
CA LEU A 4 2.66 9.47 29.70
C LEU A 4 2.76 9.44 28.16
N VAL A 5 3.99 9.49 27.63
CA VAL A 5 4.30 9.60 26.21
C VAL A 5 5.42 8.62 25.87
N GLY A 6 5.29 7.95 24.72
CA GLY A 6 6.31 7.10 24.10
C GLY A 6 6.55 7.48 22.64
N LEU A 7 7.69 7.09 22.10
CA LEU A 7 8.02 7.20 20.68
C LEU A 7 8.28 5.80 20.12
N ARG A 8 7.76 5.51 18.94
CA ARG A 8 7.91 4.21 18.29
C ARG A 8 8.23 4.37 16.80
N GLY A 9 9.21 3.59 16.37
CA GLY A 9 9.52 3.34 14.98
C GLY A 9 9.22 1.88 14.62
N GLY A 10 8.69 1.65 13.43
CA GLY A 10 8.43 0.32 12.89
C GLY A 10 8.80 0.25 11.41
N LEU A 11 9.18 -0.94 10.96
CA LEU A 11 9.38 -1.28 9.55
C LEU A 11 8.41 -2.41 9.22
N SER A 12 7.71 -2.31 8.09
CA SER A 12 6.77 -3.33 7.62
C SER A 12 6.91 -3.49 6.11
N GLY A 13 7.09 -4.71 5.65
CA GLY A 13 7.19 -5.03 4.22
C GLY A 13 6.93 -6.51 3.99
N VAL A 14 6.56 -6.85 2.76
CA VAL A 14 6.32 -8.22 2.32
C VAL A 14 7.44 -8.56 1.33
N PRO A 15 8.43 -9.41 1.68
CA PRO A 15 9.59 -9.68 0.82
C PRO A 15 9.27 -10.80 -0.20
N PHE A 16 8.16 -10.68 -0.92
CA PHE A 16 7.74 -11.70 -1.89
C PHE A 16 7.32 -11.05 -3.20
N ASP A 17 7.98 -11.43 -4.28
CA ASP A 17 7.50 -11.23 -5.65
C ASP A 17 6.34 -12.21 -5.88
N VAL A 18 5.22 -11.72 -6.40
CA VAL A 18 4.03 -12.55 -6.64
C VAL A 18 3.72 -12.53 -8.14
N ASN A 19 3.86 -13.69 -8.76
CA ASN A 19 3.45 -13.89 -10.15
C ASN A 19 2.06 -14.53 -10.15
N VAL A 20 1.11 -13.90 -10.83
CA VAL A 20 -0.28 -14.39 -10.92
C VAL A 20 -0.72 -14.40 -12.39
N GLU A 21 -1.13 -15.57 -12.88
CA GLU A 21 -1.89 -15.67 -14.13
C GLU A 21 -3.39 -15.53 -13.84
N ALA A 22 -4.05 -14.57 -14.49
CA ALA A 22 -5.49 -14.41 -14.45
C ALA A 22 -6.01 -13.93 -15.81
N ASP A 23 -7.09 -14.57 -16.30
CA ASP A 23 -7.84 -14.16 -17.50
C ASP A 23 -6.97 -13.87 -18.75
N GLY A 24 -5.93 -14.67 -18.98
CA GLY A 24 -5.06 -14.50 -20.16
C GLY A 24 -4.05 -13.34 -20.03
N VAL A 25 -3.77 -12.90 -18.81
CA VAL A 25 -2.72 -11.93 -18.47
C VAL A 25 -1.83 -12.49 -17.36
N ASP A 26 -0.53 -12.41 -17.56
CA ASP A 26 0.49 -12.69 -16.56
C ASP A 26 0.85 -11.38 -15.83
N TYR A 27 0.60 -11.34 -14.53
CA TYR A 27 0.85 -10.17 -13.68
C TYR A 27 2.11 -10.41 -12.84
N ASP A 28 3.16 -9.65 -13.12
CA ASP A 28 4.35 -9.52 -12.28
C ASP A 28 4.09 -8.38 -11.28
N LEU A 29 3.79 -8.74 -10.02
CA LEU A 29 3.54 -7.80 -8.93
C LEU A 29 4.83 -7.57 -8.13
N ASP A 30 5.50 -6.46 -8.41
CA ASP A 30 6.58 -5.94 -7.57
C ASP A 30 5.97 -5.27 -6.33
N LEU A 31 5.84 -6.03 -5.24
CA LEU A 31 5.32 -5.48 -3.99
C LEU A 31 6.31 -4.44 -3.41
N PRO A 32 5.81 -3.28 -2.94
CA PRO A 32 6.66 -2.16 -2.58
C PRO A 32 7.52 -2.44 -1.34
N SER A 33 8.70 -1.80 -1.35
CA SER A 33 9.69 -1.72 -0.30
C SER A 33 9.15 -1.46 1.12
N PRO A 34 9.95 -1.76 2.17
CA PRO A 34 9.52 -1.63 3.56
C PRO A 34 8.97 -0.22 3.87
N ARG A 35 7.72 -0.18 4.31
CA ARG A 35 7.06 1.00 4.87
C ARG A 35 7.63 1.29 6.25
N ILE A 36 7.88 2.56 6.52
CA ILE A 36 8.37 3.04 7.82
C ILE A 36 7.21 3.68 8.56
N LEU A 37 6.95 3.25 9.79
CA LEU A 37 5.96 3.85 10.67
C LEU A 37 6.68 4.62 11.80
N LEU A 38 6.42 5.92 11.90
CA LEU A 38 6.93 6.77 12.99
C LEU A 38 5.75 7.35 13.76
N VAL A 39 5.58 6.96 15.03
CA VAL A 39 4.42 7.35 15.83
C VAL A 39 4.81 7.76 17.25
N ALA A 40 4.11 8.78 17.74
CA ALA A 40 4.07 9.15 19.14
C ALA A 40 2.86 8.47 19.80
N ASP A 41 3.10 7.85 20.94
CA ASP A 41 2.12 7.10 21.71
C ASP A 41 1.79 7.88 22.99
N PHE A 42 0.51 8.09 23.28
CA PHE A 42 0.00 8.72 24.48
C PHE A 42 -0.80 7.71 25.31
N TYR A 43 -0.53 7.64 26.61
CA TYR A 43 -1.15 6.65 27.51
C TYR A 43 -2.11 7.34 28.50
N PRO A 44 -3.37 7.58 28.11
CA PRO A 44 -4.33 8.30 28.96
C PRO A 44 -4.68 7.54 30.25
N THR A 45 -4.75 6.21 30.19
CA THR A 45 -5.11 5.37 31.35
C THR A 45 -4.71 3.92 31.15
N GLY A 46 -4.12 3.31 32.18
CA GLY A 46 -3.80 1.89 32.19
C GLY A 46 -3.05 1.40 30.93
N PRO A 47 -3.49 0.31 30.29
CA PRO A 47 -2.87 -0.22 29.07
C PRO A 47 -3.38 0.45 27.79
N LEU A 48 -4.27 1.46 27.88
CA LEU A 48 -4.81 2.14 26.72
C LEU A 48 -3.76 3.09 26.13
N ARG A 49 -3.65 3.09 24.81
CA ARG A 49 -2.71 3.88 24.04
C ARG A 49 -3.40 4.56 22.88
N LEU A 50 -3.17 5.85 22.71
CA LEU A 50 -3.53 6.60 21.51
C LEU A 50 -2.25 6.90 20.75
N SER A 51 -2.22 6.64 19.46
CA SER A 51 -1.04 6.77 18.62
C SER A 51 -1.31 7.78 17.51
N GLY A 52 -0.35 8.65 17.24
CA GLY A 52 -0.42 9.62 16.15
C GLY A 52 0.95 9.76 15.50
N GLY A 53 1.00 9.80 14.16
CA GLY A 53 2.27 9.90 13.47
C GLY A 53 2.16 9.87 11.96
N LEU A 54 3.19 9.32 11.31
CA LEU A 54 3.34 9.26 9.87
C LEU A 54 3.74 7.84 9.45
N MET A 55 3.08 7.34 8.41
CA MET A 55 3.53 6.20 7.63
C MET A 55 4.25 6.72 6.39
N VAL A 56 5.50 6.32 6.22
CA VAL A 56 6.34 6.72 5.09
C VAL A 56 6.50 5.54 4.16
N SER A 57 6.09 5.74 2.89
CA SER A 57 6.39 4.83 1.79
C SER A 57 7.67 5.32 1.12
N THR A 58 8.59 4.40 0.82
CA THR A 58 9.88 4.75 0.21
C THR A 58 9.89 4.62 -1.30
N GLU A 59 8.88 3.94 -1.88
CA GLU A 59 8.75 3.66 -3.32
C GLU A 59 7.27 3.64 -3.74
N ASP A 60 7.03 3.87 -5.04
CA ASP A 60 5.72 3.76 -5.69
C ASP A 60 5.32 2.30 -5.89
N PHE A 61 4.02 2.03 -6.04
CA PHE A 61 3.54 0.68 -6.40
C PHE A 61 3.60 0.54 -7.93
N ARG A 62 4.34 -0.46 -8.41
CA ARG A 62 4.48 -0.74 -9.84
C ARG A 62 3.98 -2.15 -10.12
N MET A 63 3.24 -2.31 -11.21
CA MET A 63 2.73 -3.58 -11.69
C MET A 63 3.03 -3.69 -13.17
N ASP A 64 3.69 -4.76 -13.59
CA ASP A 64 3.92 -5.05 -15.00
C ASP A 64 3.01 -6.23 -15.39
N ALA A 65 2.18 -6.02 -16.41
CA ALA A 65 1.22 -6.98 -16.93
C ALA A 65 1.59 -7.37 -18.36
N LYS A 66 1.66 -8.67 -18.65
CA LYS A 66 1.96 -9.21 -19.98
C LYS A 66 0.77 -10.02 -20.46
N LEU A 67 0.21 -9.62 -21.59
CA LEU A 67 -0.89 -10.36 -22.20
C LEU A 67 -0.36 -11.68 -22.75
N ILE A 68 -1.02 -12.79 -22.44
CA ILE A 68 -0.76 -14.12 -23.00
C ILE A 68 -1.89 -14.56 -23.94
N GLU A 69 -3.08 -13.97 -23.82
CA GLU A 69 -4.21 -14.09 -24.73
C GLU A 69 -4.74 -12.69 -25.11
N PRO A 70 -5.61 -12.56 -26.13
CA PRO A 70 -6.26 -11.28 -26.42
C PRO A 70 -7.18 -10.84 -25.26
N VAL A 71 -7.10 -9.57 -24.88
CA VAL A 71 -7.83 -9.01 -23.72
C VAL A 71 -8.58 -7.76 -24.14
N GLU A 72 -9.71 -7.51 -23.48
CA GLU A 72 -10.48 -6.27 -23.65
C GLU A 72 -9.86 -5.15 -22.82
N ILE A 73 -9.53 -4.03 -23.48
CA ILE A 73 -9.11 -2.78 -22.85
C ILE A 73 -10.07 -1.70 -23.35
N GLY A 74 -10.80 -1.06 -22.43
CA GLY A 74 -11.91 -0.19 -22.78
C GLY A 74 -12.99 -0.94 -23.57
N ASN A 75 -13.27 -0.51 -24.81
CA ASN A 75 -14.29 -1.15 -25.66
C ASN A 75 -13.70 -2.01 -26.79
N ASN A 76 -12.39 -2.21 -26.83
CA ASN A 76 -11.70 -2.90 -27.91
C ASN A 76 -10.90 -4.10 -27.38
N THR A 77 -10.78 -5.13 -28.21
CA THR A 77 -9.95 -6.30 -27.92
C THR A 77 -8.57 -6.11 -28.54
N TYR A 78 -7.52 -6.27 -27.74
CA TYR A 78 -6.14 -6.15 -28.17
C TYR A 78 -5.39 -7.46 -27.97
N THR A 79 -4.49 -7.78 -28.90
CA THR A 79 -3.66 -8.99 -28.84
C THR A 79 -2.33 -8.75 -28.13
N PRO A 80 -1.66 -9.80 -27.61
CA PRO A 80 -0.33 -9.69 -27.00
C PRO A 80 0.69 -8.98 -27.88
N ASP A 81 0.71 -9.28 -29.18
CA ASP A 81 1.68 -8.70 -30.13
C ASP A 81 1.45 -7.20 -30.38
N GLU A 82 0.21 -6.72 -30.19
CA GLU A 82 -0.16 -5.32 -30.36
C GLU A 82 0.21 -4.47 -29.13
N VAL A 83 -0.03 -5.00 -27.93
CA VAL A 83 0.14 -4.30 -26.65
C VAL A 83 1.56 -4.41 -26.12
N GLY A 84 2.23 -5.56 -26.30
CA GLY A 84 3.50 -5.83 -25.64
C GLY A 84 3.33 -5.98 -24.13
N THR A 85 4.15 -5.27 -23.36
CA THR A 85 4.05 -5.17 -21.89
C THR A 85 3.24 -3.95 -21.51
N LEU A 86 2.21 -4.15 -20.69
CA LEU A 86 1.42 -3.09 -20.06
C LEU A 86 1.95 -2.82 -18.65
N THR A 87 2.56 -1.67 -18.43
CA THR A 87 2.99 -1.22 -17.12
C THR A 87 1.89 -0.35 -16.50
N GLY A 88 1.38 -0.75 -15.32
CA GLY A 88 0.63 0.12 -14.41
C GLY A 88 1.51 0.67 -13.29
N THR A 89 1.34 1.93 -12.93
CA THR A 89 2.01 2.56 -11.78
C THR A 89 0.99 3.30 -10.93
N VAL A 90 0.97 3.00 -9.63
CA VAL A 90 0.16 3.71 -8.64
C VAL A 90 1.13 4.44 -7.70
N ALA A 91 1.29 5.74 -7.92
CA ALA A 91 2.10 6.59 -7.08
C ALA A 91 1.29 7.03 -5.85
N VAL A 92 1.85 6.81 -4.67
CA VAL A 92 1.26 7.23 -3.39
C VAL A 92 2.19 8.23 -2.71
N ARG A 93 1.64 9.22 -2.01
CA ARG A 93 2.48 10.18 -1.27
C ARG A 93 3.43 9.46 -0.32
N ASN A 94 4.69 9.89 -0.35
CA ASN A 94 5.75 9.37 0.50
C ASN A 94 5.48 9.47 2.00
N ALA A 95 4.54 10.31 2.47
CA ALA A 95 4.21 10.44 3.88
C ALA A 95 2.70 10.61 4.10
N SER A 96 2.12 9.68 4.86
CA SER A 96 0.68 9.54 5.11
C SER A 96 0.40 9.70 6.60
N PRO A 97 -0.47 10.66 7.02
CA PRO A 97 -0.88 10.78 8.41
C PRO A 97 -1.42 9.46 8.97
N TYR A 98 -1.04 9.13 10.21
CA TYR A 98 -1.45 7.91 10.88
C TYR A 98 -2.08 8.22 12.22
N VAL A 99 -3.18 7.52 12.53
CA VAL A 99 -3.79 7.50 13.86
C VAL A 99 -4.05 6.06 14.28
N GLY A 100 -3.90 5.77 15.57
CA GLY A 100 -4.11 4.44 16.12
C GLY A 100 -4.67 4.47 17.52
N ILE A 101 -5.37 3.41 17.87
CA ILE A 101 -5.78 3.09 19.23
C ILE A 101 -5.31 1.67 19.56
N GLY A 102 -4.59 1.56 20.66
CA GLY A 102 -3.99 0.31 21.09
C GLY A 102 -4.27 -0.02 22.53
N VAL A 103 -4.16 -1.30 22.83
CA VAL A 103 -4.17 -1.84 24.18
C VAL A 103 -2.95 -2.73 24.35
N GLY A 104 -2.21 -2.52 25.43
CA GLY A 104 -1.02 -3.29 25.70
C GLY A 104 -0.31 -2.73 26.91
N ASN A 105 0.43 -3.58 27.60
CA ASN A 105 1.12 -3.16 28.82
C ASN A 105 2.65 -3.31 28.63
N PRO A 106 3.27 -2.44 27.80
CA PRO A 106 4.71 -2.54 27.51
C PRO A 106 5.58 -2.30 28.75
N THR A 107 5.03 -1.72 29.82
CA THR A 107 5.79 -1.29 31.00
C THR A 107 5.54 -2.12 32.26
N ALA A 108 4.47 -2.94 32.37
CA ALA A 108 4.19 -3.69 33.61
C ALA A 108 4.90 -5.05 33.75
N LYS A 109 5.41 -5.64 32.66
CA LYS A 109 6.09 -6.95 32.68
C LYS A 109 7.33 -6.93 31.77
N ARG A 110 8.28 -7.83 32.00
CA ARG A 110 9.47 -8.03 31.14
C ARG A 110 9.08 -8.39 29.69
N VAL A 111 7.97 -9.11 29.53
CA VAL A 111 7.35 -9.45 28.25
C VAL A 111 5.87 -9.07 28.33
N GLY A 112 5.38 -8.41 27.29
CA GLY A 112 3.99 -7.99 27.14
C GLY A 112 3.49 -8.26 25.73
N PHE A 113 2.18 -8.24 25.56
CA PHE A 113 1.54 -8.25 24.25
C PHE A 113 0.88 -6.90 24.02
N PHE A 114 0.79 -6.49 22.77
CA PHE A 114 0.02 -5.34 22.37
C PHE A 114 -0.84 -5.68 21.16
N PHE A 115 -1.98 -5.00 21.11
CA PHE A 115 -2.85 -4.93 19.96
C PHE A 115 -3.08 -3.46 19.62
N GLU A 116 -3.15 -3.15 18.34
CA GLU A 116 -3.48 -1.81 17.86
C GLU A 116 -4.29 -1.90 16.58
N ALA A 117 -5.34 -1.08 16.53
CA ALA A 117 -6.07 -0.77 15.33
C ALA A 117 -5.77 0.69 14.97
N GLY A 118 -5.34 0.93 13.74
CA GLY A 118 -5.07 2.26 13.24
C GLY A 118 -5.49 2.42 11.79
N ALA A 119 -5.30 3.63 11.30
CA ALA A 119 -5.56 3.99 9.93
C ALA A 119 -4.48 4.97 9.47
N ALA A 120 -3.90 4.71 8.31
CA ALA A 120 -3.14 5.70 7.57
C ALA A 120 -4.08 6.38 6.56
N PHE A 121 -3.90 7.68 6.39
CA PHE A 121 -4.63 8.48 5.43
C PHE A 121 -3.68 8.81 4.28
N HIS A 122 -3.94 8.22 3.12
CA HIS A 122 -3.21 8.55 1.90
C HIS A 122 -3.92 9.73 1.22
N ASP A 123 -3.18 10.59 0.51
CA ASP A 123 -3.83 11.48 -0.46
C ASP A 123 -4.19 10.67 -1.71
N ASN A 124 -4.97 11.27 -2.61
CA ASN A 124 -5.33 10.70 -3.90
C ASN A 124 -4.11 10.05 -4.56
N PRO A 125 -4.08 8.70 -4.66
CA PRO A 125 -3.06 8.02 -5.42
C PRO A 125 -3.15 8.45 -6.89
N GLU A 126 -2.02 8.51 -7.58
CA GLU A 126 -1.99 8.80 -9.01
C GLU A 126 -1.78 7.48 -9.76
N VAL A 127 -2.78 7.10 -10.56
CA VAL A 127 -2.74 5.92 -11.41
C VAL A 127 -2.29 6.32 -12.81
N SER A 128 -1.32 5.60 -13.34
CA SER A 128 -0.89 5.72 -14.73
C SER A 128 -0.67 4.34 -15.34
N ALA A 129 -0.91 4.22 -16.64
CA ALA A 129 -0.64 2.99 -17.38
C ALA A 129 0.02 3.32 -18.72
N GLN A 130 0.90 2.43 -19.19
CA GLN A 130 1.59 2.57 -20.48
C GLN A 130 1.85 1.21 -21.10
N ALA A 131 1.77 1.14 -22.43
CA ALA A 131 2.14 -0.05 -23.20
C ALA A 131 3.41 0.22 -24.03
N ASP A 132 4.23 -0.80 -24.27
CA ASP A 132 5.45 -0.69 -25.09
C ASP A 132 5.33 -1.29 -26.50
N GLY A 133 4.20 -1.91 -26.82
CA GLY A 133 3.92 -2.51 -28.12
C GLY A 133 3.56 -1.50 -29.23
N PRO A 134 3.37 -1.97 -30.48
CA PRO A 134 3.05 -1.13 -31.64
C PRO A 134 1.82 -0.24 -31.47
N VAL A 135 0.85 -0.68 -30.67
CA VAL A 135 -0.41 0.04 -30.44
C VAL A 135 -0.25 1.24 -29.49
N SER A 136 0.89 1.37 -28.81
CA SER A 136 1.17 2.46 -27.86
C SER A 136 1.03 3.87 -28.43
N THR A 137 1.11 4.04 -29.75
CA THR A 137 0.95 5.33 -30.43
C THR A 137 -0.41 5.49 -31.12
N ASP A 138 -1.27 4.48 -31.06
CA ASP A 138 -2.61 4.52 -31.63
C ASP A 138 -3.55 5.37 -30.77
N PRO A 139 -4.22 6.40 -31.33
CA PRO A 139 -5.13 7.25 -30.58
C PRO A 139 -6.36 6.53 -30.01
N GLY A 140 -6.79 5.43 -30.64
CA GLY A 140 -7.92 4.63 -30.15
C GLY A 140 -7.54 3.86 -28.90
N PHE A 141 -6.40 3.16 -28.94
CA PHE A 141 -5.85 2.48 -27.77
C PHE A 141 -5.55 3.40 -26.60
N GLN A 142 -4.98 4.58 -26.86
CA GLN A 142 -4.75 5.57 -25.80
C GLN A 142 -6.07 6.02 -25.14
N ALA A 143 -7.14 6.20 -25.92
CA ALA A 143 -8.44 6.56 -25.37
C ALA A 143 -9.07 5.45 -24.52
N ASP A 144 -8.92 4.20 -24.92
CA ASP A 144 -9.37 3.03 -24.16
C ASP A 144 -8.54 2.83 -22.89
N LEU A 145 -7.22 2.96 -22.97
CA LEU A 145 -6.33 2.85 -21.82
C LEU A 145 -6.58 3.99 -20.81
N ASP A 146 -6.79 5.22 -21.29
CA ASP A 146 -7.15 6.35 -20.42
C ASP A 146 -8.54 6.15 -19.77
N ALA A 147 -9.46 5.44 -20.41
CA ALA A 147 -10.75 5.09 -19.81
C ALA A 147 -10.56 4.11 -18.66
N GLU A 148 -9.80 3.04 -18.89
CA GLU A 148 -9.46 2.06 -17.86
C GLU A 148 -8.72 2.71 -16.67
N VAL A 149 -7.73 3.58 -16.95
CA VAL A 149 -7.01 4.31 -15.91
C VAL A 149 -7.94 5.21 -15.10
N ARG A 150 -8.92 5.87 -15.74
CA ARG A 150 -9.90 6.70 -15.03
C ARG A 150 -10.82 5.88 -14.13
N ASP A 151 -11.28 4.73 -14.59
CA ASP A 151 -12.13 3.86 -13.79
C ASP A 151 -11.37 3.34 -12.54
N ILE A 152 -10.11 2.92 -12.73
CA ILE A 152 -9.24 2.52 -11.61
C ILE A 152 -8.95 3.71 -10.68
N GLN A 153 -8.66 4.89 -11.24
CA GLN A 153 -8.43 6.13 -10.49
C GLN A 153 -9.63 6.44 -9.58
N ASP A 154 -10.85 6.40 -10.10
CA ASP A 154 -12.08 6.64 -9.34
C ASP A 154 -12.26 5.62 -8.19
N ASP A 155 -11.89 4.35 -8.41
CA ASP A 155 -11.92 3.31 -7.39
C ASP A 155 -10.89 3.55 -6.28
N VAL A 156 -9.65 3.91 -6.64
CA VAL A 156 -8.57 4.14 -5.67
C VAL A 156 -8.69 5.48 -4.94
N GLU A 157 -9.39 6.47 -5.51
CA GLU A 157 -9.70 7.72 -4.83
C GLU A 157 -10.61 7.52 -3.62
N ASN A 158 -11.44 6.47 -3.61
CA ASN A 158 -12.25 6.12 -2.45
C ASN A 158 -11.44 5.42 -1.34
N LEU A 159 -10.22 4.96 -1.64
CA LEU A 159 -9.29 4.27 -0.74
C LEU A 159 -8.35 5.22 0.02
N VAL A 160 -8.83 6.44 0.34
CA VAL A 160 -8.11 7.43 1.19
C VAL A 160 -7.66 6.84 2.52
N VAL A 161 -8.37 5.83 3.03
CA VAL A 161 -8.13 5.22 4.34
C VAL A 161 -7.54 3.83 4.22
N TYR A 162 -6.32 3.65 4.69
CA TYR A 162 -5.65 2.35 4.79
C TYR A 162 -5.71 1.82 6.24
N PRO A 163 -6.57 0.83 6.53
CA PRO A 163 -6.67 0.26 7.87
C PRO A 163 -5.43 -0.57 8.21
N VAL A 164 -4.91 -0.40 9.42
CA VAL A 164 -3.75 -1.12 9.94
C VAL A 164 -4.14 -1.86 11.21
N LEU A 165 -3.95 -3.18 11.22
CA LEU A 165 -4.09 -4.00 12.41
C LEU A 165 -2.72 -4.53 12.81
N SER A 166 -2.35 -4.32 14.07
CA SER A 166 -1.07 -4.75 14.62
C SER A 166 -1.28 -5.61 15.84
N LEU A 167 -0.60 -6.76 15.86
CA LEU A 167 -0.47 -7.64 17.02
C LEU A 167 1.02 -7.89 17.23
N GLY A 168 1.50 -7.79 18.46
CA GLY A 168 2.92 -8.01 18.72
C GLY A 168 3.28 -8.27 20.17
N VAL A 169 4.55 -8.60 20.35
CA VAL A 169 5.20 -8.83 21.65
C VAL A 169 6.13 -7.67 21.94
N SER A 170 6.06 -7.12 23.15
CA SER A 170 6.98 -6.11 23.66
C SER A 170 7.89 -6.72 24.71
N VAL A 171 9.19 -6.44 24.64
CA VAL A 171 10.17 -6.86 25.66
C VAL A 171 10.85 -5.63 26.24
N ARG A 172 10.85 -5.50 27.56
CA ARG A 172 11.58 -4.44 28.26
C ARG A 172 13.03 -4.86 28.49
N VAL A 173 13.98 -4.14 27.90
CA VAL A 173 15.42 -4.36 28.07
C VAL A 173 15.98 -3.26 28.98
N GLY A 174 15.91 -3.48 30.30
CA GLY A 174 16.42 -2.54 31.31
C GLY A 174 15.63 -2.58 32.62
N GLY A 175 16.34 -2.69 33.75
CA GLY A 175 15.81 -2.68 35.11
C GLY A 175 15.49 -1.28 35.58
#